data_AF-A0A3B9WN48-F1
#
_entry.id   AF-A0A3B9WN48-F1
#
_cell.length_a   1.000
_cell.length_b   1.000
_cell.length_c   1.000
_cell.angle_alpha   90.00
_cell.angle_beta   90.00
_cell.angle_gamma   90.00
#
_symmetry.space_group_name_H-M   'P 1'
#
loop_
_entity.id
_entity.type
_entity.pdbx_description
1 polymer ?
#
loop_
_entity_poly.entity_id
_entity_poly.type
_entity_poly.pdbx_seq_one_letter_code
_entity_poly.pdbx_strand_id
1 'polypeptide(L)'
;MAHTSPIVLTPELLETTYIEPLDIYVRQTLDIFSYRKNEKEIPATIPLTIDKKVSARLAKELLFFTSTHPSQGAIDDWDAEVRRSGVIPPAPFSDEAIDEVHELVQAMQANLAAKAIDVAALKSVDVDIDIAPGVKVVGAIPMCTQGSEMIATAVYFRASAKTYEYGPALQRLAIRLLIARAAGIPIKNGYVLARHEKWPKDETHVIRERTVVLDQSMTQAQAKERLSKLSDMARTALVSPCASFGKTATAADEEMANEFDVFVSSDDFHTSDEFLVFGSNPDFEDVFHAKSAVLA
;
A
#
# COMPACT_ATOMS: atom_id res chain seq x y z
N MET A 1 -14.97 -13.74 31.71
CA MET A 1 -14.12 -12.73 31.06
C MET A 1 -12.99 -13.47 30.38
N ALA A 2 -13.00 -13.57 29.05
CA ALA A 2 -11.86 -14.13 28.34
C ALA A 2 -10.70 -13.14 28.50
N HIS A 3 -9.70 -13.49 29.29
CA HIS A 3 -8.45 -12.74 29.34
C HIS A 3 -7.75 -12.97 28.00
N THR A 4 -7.99 -12.09 27.04
CA THR A 4 -7.21 -12.03 25.81
C THR A 4 -5.77 -11.68 26.20
N SER A 5 -4.81 -12.48 25.74
CA SER A 5 -3.40 -12.24 26.02
C SER A 5 -2.99 -10.84 25.55
N PRO A 6 -2.09 -10.15 26.28
CA PRO A 6 -1.59 -8.85 25.85
C PRO A 6 -1.05 -8.92 24.42
N ILE A 7 -1.39 -7.93 23.59
CA ILE A 7 -0.88 -7.84 22.21
C ILE A 7 -0.24 -6.47 21.97
N VAL A 8 0.85 -6.49 21.23
CA VAL A 8 1.50 -5.30 20.69
C VAL A 8 1.40 -5.39 19.17
N LEU A 9 0.73 -4.41 18.58
CA LEU A 9 0.50 -4.30 17.15
C LEU A 9 1.33 -3.16 16.58
N THR A 10 1.71 -3.26 15.31
CA THR A 10 2.38 -2.17 14.59
C THR A 10 1.36 -1.42 13.71
N PRO A 11 1.62 -0.14 13.37
CA PRO A 11 0.81 0.57 12.37
C PRO A 11 0.69 -0.20 11.05
N GLU A 12 1.79 -0.79 10.59
CA GLU A 12 1.82 -1.61 9.37
C GLU A 12 0.92 -2.84 9.46
N LEU A 13 0.92 -3.55 10.59
CA LEU A 13 0.04 -4.71 10.78
C LEU A 13 -1.44 -4.31 10.74
N LEU A 14 -1.81 -3.17 11.33
CA LEU A 14 -3.18 -2.65 11.27
C LEU A 14 -3.56 -2.21 9.85
N GLU A 15 -2.63 -1.60 9.12
CA GLU A 15 -2.80 -1.27 7.70
C GLU A 15 -3.06 -2.53 6.86
N THR A 16 -2.24 -3.57 7.03
CA THR A 16 -2.39 -4.85 6.31
C THR A 16 -3.67 -5.57 6.71
N THR A 17 -4.05 -5.55 7.99
CA THR A 17 -5.30 -6.17 8.49
C THR A 17 -6.52 -5.66 7.73
N TYR A 18 -6.54 -4.36 7.44
CA TYR A 18 -7.67 -3.76 6.74
C TYR A 18 -7.68 -4.00 5.23
N ILE A 19 -6.51 -4.22 4.62
CA ILE A 19 -6.33 -4.25 3.16
C ILE A 19 -6.27 -5.68 2.64
N GLU A 20 -5.43 -6.51 3.27
CA GLU A 20 -5.10 -7.87 2.88
C GLU A 20 -5.03 -8.76 4.15
N PRO A 21 -6.17 -8.99 4.84
CA PRO A 21 -6.17 -9.73 6.11
C PRO A 21 -5.66 -11.17 5.98
N LEU A 22 -5.86 -11.82 4.83
CA LEU A 22 -5.35 -13.17 4.57
C LEU A 22 -3.82 -13.22 4.55
N ASP A 23 -3.15 -12.15 4.09
CA ASP A 23 -1.68 -12.08 4.01
C ASP A 23 -1.05 -12.18 5.40
N ILE A 24 -1.74 -11.70 6.44
CA ILE A 24 -1.29 -11.84 7.83
C ILE A 24 -1.21 -13.32 8.21
N TYR A 25 -2.26 -14.08 7.95
CA TYR A 25 -2.27 -15.51 8.28
C TYR A 25 -1.21 -16.27 7.48
N VAL A 26 -1.14 -16.03 6.17
CA VAL A 26 -0.19 -16.71 5.28
C VAL A 26 1.26 -16.40 5.65
N ARG A 27 1.62 -15.13 5.85
CA ARG A 27 3.01 -14.73 6.10
C ARG A 27 3.42 -14.80 7.56
N GLN A 28 2.58 -14.34 8.49
CA GLN A 28 2.96 -14.23 9.90
C GLN A 28 2.64 -15.50 10.69
N THR A 29 1.60 -16.24 10.30
CA THR A 29 1.17 -17.45 11.02
C THR A 29 1.73 -18.71 10.38
N LEU A 30 1.63 -18.84 9.06
CA LEU A 30 2.12 -20.02 8.34
C LEU A 30 3.58 -19.90 7.88
N ASP A 31 4.18 -18.70 7.96
CA ASP A 31 5.52 -18.39 7.44
C ASP A 31 5.69 -18.79 5.95
N ILE A 32 4.60 -18.63 5.18
CA ILE A 32 4.58 -18.92 3.75
C ILE A 32 4.84 -17.64 2.97
N PHE A 33 5.91 -17.64 2.20
CA PHE A 33 6.17 -16.62 1.19
C PHE A 33 5.52 -17.03 -0.13
N SER A 34 4.33 -16.51 -0.41
CA SER A 34 3.58 -16.80 -1.64
C SER A 34 4.19 -16.17 -2.89
N TYR A 35 5.26 -15.36 -2.75
CA TYR A 35 6.07 -14.93 -3.88
C TYR A 35 6.72 -16.15 -4.53
N ARG A 36 6.04 -16.71 -5.53
CA ARG A 36 6.66 -17.62 -6.48
C ARG A 36 7.71 -16.81 -7.19
N LYS A 37 8.96 -17.00 -6.79
CA LYS A 37 10.12 -16.67 -7.59
C LYS A 37 9.95 -17.53 -8.84
N ASN A 38 9.18 -17.03 -9.81
CA ASN A 38 9.33 -17.49 -11.17
C ASN A 38 10.82 -17.26 -11.40
N GLU A 39 11.58 -18.35 -11.42
CA GLU A 39 12.89 -18.43 -12.02
C GLU A 39 12.66 -18.15 -13.50
N LYS A 40 12.23 -16.92 -13.82
CA LYS A 40 12.43 -16.35 -15.12
C LYS A 40 13.93 -16.44 -15.27
N GLU A 41 14.37 -17.30 -16.19
CA GLU A 41 15.72 -17.20 -16.74
C GLU A 41 15.98 -15.71 -16.91
N ILE A 42 16.96 -15.20 -16.19
CA ILE A 42 17.43 -13.82 -16.39
C ILE A 42 18.23 -13.95 -17.67
N PRO A 43 17.64 -13.65 -18.84
CA PRO A 43 18.34 -13.86 -20.07
C PRO A 43 19.49 -12.85 -20.05
N ALA A 44 20.69 -13.26 -20.46
CA ALA A 44 21.82 -12.35 -20.64
C ALA A 44 21.60 -11.48 -21.89
N THR A 45 20.45 -10.81 -21.98
CA THR A 45 20.02 -9.98 -23.08
C THR A 45 19.97 -8.55 -22.62
N ILE A 46 20.56 -7.66 -23.41
CA ILE A 46 20.41 -6.23 -23.26
C ILE A 46 18.90 -5.89 -23.33
N PRO A 47 18.34 -5.15 -22.35
CA PRO A 47 16.93 -4.78 -22.39
C PRO A 47 16.65 -3.96 -23.65
N LEU A 48 15.58 -4.31 -24.38
CA LEU A 48 15.13 -3.56 -25.56
C LEU A 48 14.05 -2.54 -25.22
N THR A 49 13.40 -2.70 -24.07
CA THR A 49 12.37 -1.79 -23.55
C THR A 49 12.50 -1.67 -22.04
N ILE A 50 11.94 -0.59 -21.48
CA ILE A 50 11.82 -0.40 -20.04
C ILE A 50 10.43 -0.90 -19.61
N ASP A 51 10.39 -1.89 -18.72
CA ASP A 51 9.12 -2.34 -18.16
C ASP A 51 8.57 -1.35 -17.11
N LYS A 52 7.28 -1.50 -16.78
CA LYS A 52 6.61 -0.63 -15.80
C LYS A 52 7.23 -0.66 -14.40
N LYS A 53 7.86 -1.78 -14.00
CA LYS A 53 8.49 -1.91 -12.68
C LYS A 53 9.82 -1.15 -12.65
N VAL A 54 10.63 -1.26 -13.71
CA VAL A 54 11.87 -0.51 -13.87
C VAL A 54 11.57 0.98 -13.96
N SER A 55 10.61 1.42 -14.79
CA SER A 55 10.19 2.82 -14.88
C SER A 55 9.74 3.37 -13.52
N ALA A 56 8.89 2.62 -12.79
CA ALA A 56 8.44 3.04 -11.45
C ALA A 56 9.58 3.12 -10.43
N ARG A 57 10.55 2.20 -10.49
CA ARG A 57 11.75 2.23 -9.65
C ARG A 57 12.61 3.45 -9.95
N LEU A 58 12.88 3.71 -11.23
CA LEU A 58 13.69 4.85 -11.67
C LEU A 58 13.04 6.18 -11.26
N ALA A 59 11.73 6.33 -11.44
CA ALA A 59 11.00 7.52 -11.00
C ALA A 59 11.05 7.71 -9.47
N LYS A 60 10.97 6.62 -8.71
CA LYS A 60 11.15 6.66 -7.25
C LYS A 60 12.56 7.14 -6.90
N GLU A 61 13.58 6.47 -7.43
CA GLU A 61 14.99 6.82 -7.17
C GLU A 61 15.27 8.27 -7.52
N LEU A 62 14.83 8.74 -8.70
CA LEU A 62 15.01 10.10 -9.14
C LEU A 62 14.29 11.11 -8.23
N LEU A 63 13.05 10.87 -7.80
CA LEU A 63 12.34 11.77 -6.89
C LEU A 63 13.09 11.96 -5.55
N PHE A 64 13.57 10.87 -4.94
CA PHE A 64 14.30 10.94 -3.67
C PHE A 64 15.74 11.45 -3.84
N PHE A 65 16.36 11.19 -4.98
CA PHE A 65 17.69 11.70 -5.28
C PHE A 65 17.65 13.23 -5.48
N THR A 66 16.75 13.72 -6.32
CA THR A 66 16.60 15.15 -6.63
C THR A 66 16.10 15.98 -5.45
N SER A 67 15.37 15.38 -4.50
CA SER A 67 14.99 16.08 -3.27
C SER A 67 16.19 16.44 -2.39
N THR A 68 17.29 15.68 -2.49
CA THR A 68 18.54 15.92 -1.75
C THR A 68 19.63 16.55 -2.62
N HIS A 69 19.53 16.42 -3.95
CA HIS A 69 20.49 16.91 -4.93
C HIS A 69 19.75 17.65 -6.07
N PRO A 70 19.23 18.88 -5.85
CA PRO A 70 18.32 19.54 -6.79
C PRO A 70 19.01 20.18 -8.01
N SER A 71 20.34 20.09 -8.13
CA SER A 71 21.08 20.72 -9.22
C SER A 71 20.99 19.91 -10.52
N GLN A 72 20.91 20.60 -11.66
CA GLN A 72 20.91 19.96 -12.98
C GLN A 72 22.10 19.01 -13.18
N GLY A 73 23.31 19.39 -12.76
CA GLY A 73 24.47 18.50 -12.88
C GLY A 73 24.34 17.18 -12.13
N ALA A 74 23.61 17.16 -11.00
CA ALA A 74 23.33 15.91 -10.29
C ALA A 74 22.32 15.03 -11.04
N ILE A 75 21.34 15.65 -11.71
CA ILE A 75 20.38 14.95 -12.58
C ILE A 75 21.12 14.32 -13.76
N ASP A 76 22.03 15.07 -14.39
CA ASP A 76 22.85 14.59 -15.50
C ASP A 76 23.75 13.40 -15.06
N ASP A 77 24.34 13.49 -13.86
CA ASP A 77 25.13 12.40 -13.27
C ASP A 77 24.27 11.15 -12.98
N TRP A 78 23.04 11.34 -12.51
CA TRP A 78 22.07 10.26 -12.30
C TRP A 78 21.71 9.58 -13.63
N ASP A 79 21.42 10.35 -14.68
CA ASP A 79 21.14 9.81 -16.03
C ASP A 79 22.33 9.00 -16.56
N ALA A 80 23.56 9.51 -16.37
CA ALA A 80 24.78 8.81 -16.77
C ALA A 80 24.98 7.49 -15.98
N GLU A 81 24.64 7.45 -14.70
CA GLU A 81 24.71 6.23 -13.89
C GLU A 81 23.64 5.20 -14.32
N VAL A 82 22.39 5.64 -14.53
CA VAL A 82 21.31 4.77 -15.00
C VAL A 82 21.67 4.14 -16.34
N ARG A 83 22.24 4.92 -17.28
CA ARG A 83 22.72 4.40 -18.57
C ARG A 83 23.88 3.41 -18.43
N ARG A 84 24.81 3.65 -17.49
CA ARG A 84 25.94 2.73 -17.22
C ARG A 84 25.52 1.44 -16.54
N SER A 85 24.44 1.45 -15.76
CA SER A 85 23.97 0.28 -15.01
C SER A 85 23.47 -0.89 -15.88
N GLY A 86 23.16 -0.63 -17.16
CA GLY A 86 22.61 -1.64 -18.08
C GLY A 86 21.16 -2.05 -17.79
N VAL A 87 20.46 -1.37 -16.86
CA VAL A 87 19.05 -1.66 -16.52
C VAL A 87 18.05 -1.09 -17.53
N ILE A 88 18.51 -0.19 -18.40
CA ILE A 88 17.75 0.42 -19.49
C ILE A 88 18.39 0.08 -20.84
N PRO A 89 17.62 0.14 -21.95
CA PRO A 89 18.17 0.01 -23.28
C PRO A 89 19.30 1.02 -23.54
N PRO A 90 20.26 0.71 -24.43
CA PRO A 90 21.24 1.69 -24.85
C PRO A 90 20.56 2.85 -25.58
N ALA A 91 21.16 4.04 -25.48
CA ALA A 91 20.73 5.19 -26.28
C ALA A 91 20.81 4.86 -27.79
N PRO A 92 19.88 5.35 -28.63
CA PRO A 92 18.77 6.25 -28.28
C PRO A 92 17.48 5.54 -27.82
N PHE A 93 17.48 4.21 -27.76
CA PHE A 93 16.25 3.42 -27.54
C PHE A 93 15.61 3.62 -26.16
N SER A 94 16.34 4.15 -25.20
CA SER A 94 15.85 4.47 -23.86
C SER A 94 15.39 5.92 -23.69
N ASP A 95 15.67 6.81 -24.64
CA ASP A 95 15.59 8.27 -24.40
C ASP A 95 14.15 8.70 -24.08
N GLU A 96 13.18 8.30 -24.90
CA GLU A 96 11.74 8.59 -24.68
C GLU A 96 11.26 8.12 -23.29
N ALA A 97 11.66 6.92 -22.89
CA ALA A 97 11.23 6.36 -21.60
C ALA A 97 11.95 6.98 -20.40
N ILE A 98 13.15 7.56 -20.59
CA ILE A 98 13.83 8.36 -19.57
C ILE A 98 13.19 9.75 -19.49
N ASP A 99 12.84 10.37 -20.62
CA ASP A 99 12.11 11.63 -20.66
C ASP A 99 10.76 11.51 -19.94
N GLU A 100 10.03 10.41 -20.15
CA GLU A 100 8.82 10.08 -19.38
C GLU A 100 9.08 10.06 -17.85
N VAL A 101 10.18 9.43 -17.42
CA VAL A 101 10.54 9.37 -15.98
C VAL A 101 10.80 10.77 -15.42
N HIS A 102 11.49 11.62 -16.17
CA HIS A 102 11.72 13.02 -15.80
C HIS A 102 10.41 13.80 -15.73
N GLU A 103 9.54 13.69 -16.73
CA GLU A 103 8.24 14.36 -16.78
C GLU A 103 7.37 13.98 -15.57
N LEU A 104 7.31 12.69 -15.23
CA LEU A 104 6.59 12.21 -14.06
C LEU A 104 7.13 12.80 -12.76
N VAL A 105 8.45 12.79 -12.57
CA VAL A 105 9.08 13.29 -11.35
C VAL A 105 8.90 14.81 -11.22
N GLN A 106 9.05 15.55 -12.31
CA GLN A 106 8.81 17.00 -12.33
C GLN A 106 7.35 17.33 -11.94
N ALA A 107 6.38 16.60 -12.52
CA ALA A 107 4.97 16.77 -12.18
C ALA A 107 4.69 16.44 -10.70
N MET A 108 5.33 15.40 -10.16
CA MET A 108 5.22 15.04 -8.74
C MET A 108 5.83 16.10 -7.82
N GLN A 109 7.03 16.59 -8.13
CA GLN A 109 7.70 17.64 -7.36
C GLN A 109 6.88 18.93 -7.33
N ALA A 110 6.35 19.36 -8.48
CA ALA A 110 5.51 20.55 -8.57
C ALA A 110 4.28 20.44 -7.66
N ASN A 111 3.63 19.27 -7.62
CA ASN A 111 2.46 19.06 -6.77
C ASN A 111 2.80 19.00 -5.28
N LEU A 112 3.90 18.34 -4.92
CA LEU A 112 4.36 18.29 -3.52
C LEU A 112 4.73 19.69 -3.03
N ALA A 113 5.45 20.47 -3.84
CA ALA A 113 5.79 21.86 -3.53
C ALA A 113 4.54 22.73 -3.36
N ALA A 114 3.51 22.56 -4.21
CA ALA A 114 2.24 23.28 -4.09
C ALA A 114 1.47 22.95 -2.80
N LYS A 115 1.76 21.82 -2.15
CA LYS A 115 1.23 21.44 -0.82
C LYS A 115 2.20 21.73 0.33
N ALA A 116 3.31 22.41 0.07
CA ALA A 116 4.39 22.63 1.03
C ALA A 116 4.96 21.32 1.63
N ILE A 117 4.99 20.25 0.82
CA ILE A 117 5.58 18.96 1.19
C ILE A 117 6.98 18.88 0.60
N ASP A 118 8.00 18.97 1.45
CA ASP A 118 9.39 18.71 1.08
C ASP A 118 9.73 17.24 1.34
N VAL A 119 9.99 16.49 0.26
CA VAL A 119 10.32 15.05 0.32
C VAL A 119 11.56 14.78 1.17
N ALA A 120 12.57 15.65 1.13
CA ALA A 120 13.80 15.46 1.90
C ALA A 120 13.59 15.68 3.40
N ALA A 121 12.56 16.44 3.78
CA ALA A 121 12.22 16.74 5.17
C ALA A 121 11.21 15.75 5.78
N LEU A 122 10.64 14.83 5.00
CA LEU A 122 9.69 13.82 5.49
C LEU A 122 10.38 12.86 6.47
N LYS A 123 9.73 12.60 7.61
CA LYS A 123 10.23 11.68 8.63
C LYS A 123 9.14 10.76 9.14
N SER A 124 9.55 9.69 9.80
CA SER A 124 8.64 8.85 10.56
C SER A 124 8.28 9.53 11.88
N VAL A 125 7.03 9.36 12.32
CA VAL A 125 6.53 9.84 13.62
C VAL A 125 6.24 8.63 14.50
N ASP A 126 6.89 8.57 15.65
CA ASP A 126 6.74 7.45 16.58
C ASP A 126 5.32 7.39 17.15
N VAL A 127 4.84 6.17 17.32
CA VAL A 127 3.56 5.84 17.92
C VAL A 127 3.81 4.88 19.07
N ASP A 128 3.34 5.26 20.25
CA ASP A 128 3.27 4.39 21.42
C ASP A 128 1.97 4.74 22.15
N ILE A 129 0.96 3.88 21.99
CA ILE A 129 -0.37 4.12 22.57
C ILE A 129 -1.02 2.86 23.12
N ASP A 130 -1.65 3.01 24.28
CA ASP A 130 -2.61 2.04 24.81
C ASP A 130 -4.00 2.29 24.20
N ILE A 131 -4.51 1.28 23.50
CA ILE A 131 -5.83 1.30 22.86
C ILE A 131 -6.91 0.83 23.85
N ALA A 132 -6.64 -0.29 24.50
CA ALA A 132 -7.50 -0.95 25.47
C ALA A 132 -6.62 -1.74 26.47
N PRO A 133 -7.16 -2.22 27.61
CA PRO A 133 -6.39 -3.03 28.54
C PRO A 133 -5.73 -4.24 27.84
N GLY A 134 -4.39 -4.26 27.82
CA GLY A 134 -3.61 -5.31 27.16
C GLY A 134 -3.53 -5.20 25.63
N VAL A 135 -3.92 -4.08 25.02
CA VAL A 135 -3.78 -3.82 23.58
C VAL A 135 -2.98 -2.54 23.35
N LYS A 136 -1.81 -2.69 22.74
CA LYS A 136 -0.90 -1.57 22.47
C LYS A 136 -0.60 -1.47 20.99
N VAL A 137 -0.46 -0.25 20.48
CA VAL A 137 0.09 0.02 19.15
C VAL A 137 1.44 0.71 19.31
N VAL A 138 2.50 0.09 18.78
CA VAL A 138 3.89 0.58 18.85
C VAL A 138 4.54 0.52 17.48
N GLY A 139 5.23 1.59 17.09
CA GLY A 139 5.96 1.66 15.82
C GLY A 139 6.07 3.10 15.36
N ALA A 140 5.99 3.33 14.06
CA ALA A 140 6.01 4.68 13.51
C ALA A 140 5.12 4.82 12.27
N ILE A 141 4.56 6.01 12.08
CA ILE A 141 3.87 6.42 10.85
C ILE A 141 4.93 7.04 9.93
N PRO A 142 5.23 6.45 8.76
CA PRO A 142 6.28 6.96 7.88
C PRO A 142 5.81 8.18 7.07
N MET A 143 6.78 8.88 6.47
CA MET A 143 6.57 9.90 5.45
C MET A 143 5.66 11.06 5.91
N CYS A 144 5.91 11.61 7.09
CA CYS A 144 5.17 12.75 7.64
C CYS A 144 5.95 14.05 7.53
N THR A 145 5.25 15.14 7.17
CA THR A 145 5.78 16.49 7.36
C THR A 145 5.94 16.79 8.85
N GLN A 146 6.81 17.75 9.18
CA GLN A 146 7.13 18.12 10.55
C GLN A 146 6.46 19.46 10.91
N GLY A 147 6.11 19.65 12.19
CA GLY A 147 5.51 20.88 12.69
C GLY A 147 4.21 20.65 13.45
N SER A 148 3.45 21.73 13.66
CA SER A 148 2.20 21.72 14.44
C SER A 148 0.99 21.18 13.68
N GLU A 149 1.04 21.13 12.35
CA GLU A 149 0.04 20.49 11.49
C GLU A 149 0.76 19.55 10.50
N MET A 150 0.85 18.28 10.85
CA MET A 150 1.55 17.28 10.04
C MET A 150 0.64 16.72 8.95
N ILE A 151 1.25 16.29 7.83
CA ILE A 151 0.61 15.60 6.72
C ILE A 151 1.30 14.25 6.55
N ALA A 152 0.55 13.16 6.54
CA ALA A 152 1.08 11.85 6.19
C ALA A 152 1.03 11.65 4.67
N THR A 153 2.17 11.41 4.03
CA THR A 153 2.29 11.36 2.57
C THR A 153 2.53 9.93 2.08
N ALA A 154 1.93 9.57 0.95
CA ALA A 154 2.22 8.33 0.27
C ALA A 154 2.38 8.58 -1.24
N VAL A 155 3.50 8.12 -1.80
CA VAL A 155 3.86 8.35 -3.22
C VAL A 155 3.97 7.01 -3.95
N TYR A 156 3.25 6.86 -5.06
CA TYR A 156 3.20 5.62 -5.85
C TYR A 156 3.58 5.88 -7.30
N PHE A 157 4.46 5.05 -7.83
CA PHE A 157 5.08 5.26 -9.14
C PHE A 157 4.59 4.27 -10.19
N ARG A 158 3.98 3.15 -9.78
CA ARG A 158 3.43 2.19 -10.72
C ARG A 158 2.09 2.71 -11.23
N ALA A 159 1.91 2.69 -12.54
CA ALA A 159 0.60 2.88 -13.18
C ALA A 159 -0.26 1.61 -13.04
N SER A 160 -0.25 0.96 -11.88
CA SER A 160 -1.13 -0.20 -11.63
C SER A 160 -2.56 0.28 -11.48
N ALA A 161 -3.52 -0.60 -11.78
CA ALA A 161 -4.94 -0.28 -11.67
C ALA A 161 -5.27 0.29 -10.28
N LYS A 162 -6.26 1.20 -10.26
CA LYS A 162 -6.77 1.85 -9.04
C LYS A 162 -6.94 0.90 -7.85
N THR A 163 -7.30 -0.35 -8.08
CA THR A 163 -7.55 -1.37 -7.06
C THR A 163 -6.31 -1.90 -6.35
N TYR A 164 -5.13 -1.89 -6.96
CA TYR A 164 -3.95 -2.58 -6.41
C TYR A 164 -2.94 -1.69 -5.68
N GLU A 165 -2.86 -0.40 -6.03
CA GLU A 165 -1.96 0.53 -5.32
C GLU A 165 -2.71 1.72 -4.76
N TYR A 166 -3.52 2.38 -5.59
CA TYR A 166 -4.13 3.65 -5.22
C TYR A 166 -5.25 3.53 -4.18
N GLY A 167 -6.14 2.55 -4.31
CA GLY A 167 -7.18 2.25 -3.33
C GLY A 167 -6.59 1.87 -1.97
N PRO A 168 -5.71 0.86 -1.93
CA PRO A 168 -4.96 0.50 -0.72
C PRO A 168 -4.22 1.68 -0.09
N ALA A 169 -3.62 2.57 -0.88
CA ALA A 169 -2.94 3.76 -0.36
C ALA A 169 -3.87 4.68 0.44
N LEU A 170 -5.09 4.92 -0.06
CA LEU A 170 -6.09 5.74 0.63
C LEU A 170 -6.49 5.10 1.95
N GLN A 171 -6.67 3.77 1.96
CA GLN A 171 -7.02 3.01 3.15
C GLN A 171 -5.89 3.03 4.18
N ARG A 172 -4.62 2.83 3.77
CA ARG A 172 -3.45 2.95 4.66
C ARG A 172 -3.40 4.31 5.34
N LEU A 173 -3.58 5.39 4.58
CA LEU A 173 -3.61 6.74 5.15
C LEU A 173 -4.80 6.95 6.10
N ALA A 174 -5.98 6.40 5.80
CA ALA A 174 -7.12 6.47 6.72
C ALA A 174 -6.80 5.80 8.06
N ILE A 175 -6.16 4.62 8.05
CA ILE A 175 -5.70 3.94 9.27
C ILE A 175 -4.64 4.76 10.00
N ARG A 176 -3.65 5.33 9.30
CA ARG A 176 -2.64 6.21 9.90
C ARG A 176 -3.25 7.44 10.58
N LEU A 177 -4.26 8.07 9.96
CA LEU A 177 -4.98 9.19 10.56
C LEU A 177 -5.76 8.77 11.81
N LEU A 178 -6.35 7.58 11.79
CA LEU A 178 -7.04 7.01 12.95
C LEU A 178 -6.06 6.76 14.11
N ILE A 179 -4.89 6.17 13.82
CA ILE A 179 -3.79 5.97 14.78
C ILE A 179 -3.32 7.31 15.35
N ALA A 180 -3.02 8.28 14.48
CA ALA A 180 -2.58 9.61 14.90
C ALA A 180 -3.62 10.30 15.79
N ARG A 181 -4.91 10.23 15.44
CA ARG A 181 -6.00 10.76 16.26
C ARG A 181 -6.08 10.10 17.62
N ALA A 182 -5.95 8.77 17.68
CA ALA A 182 -5.95 8.01 18.93
C ALA A 182 -4.73 8.33 19.81
N ALA A 183 -3.60 8.66 19.20
CA ALA A 183 -2.35 9.05 19.86
C ALA A 183 -2.28 10.53 20.25
N GLY A 184 -3.20 11.36 19.77
CA GLY A 184 -3.10 12.82 19.95
C GLY A 184 -1.96 13.44 19.14
N ILE A 185 -1.46 12.75 18.11
CA ILE A 185 -0.44 13.25 17.19
C ILE A 185 -1.14 14.19 16.19
N PRO A 186 -0.60 15.39 15.92
CA PRO A 186 -1.27 16.41 15.11
C PRO A 186 -1.15 16.16 13.60
N ILE A 187 -1.43 14.95 13.13
CA ILE A 187 -1.56 14.66 11.69
C ILE A 187 -2.97 15.07 11.24
N LYS A 188 -3.04 16.10 10.40
CA LYS A 188 -4.31 16.72 9.96
C LYS A 188 -4.98 15.94 8.85
N ASN A 189 -4.19 15.49 7.88
CA ASN A 189 -4.68 14.78 6.70
C ASN A 189 -3.59 13.86 6.12
N GLY A 190 -4.04 12.94 5.28
CA GLY A 190 -3.19 12.11 4.46
C GLY A 190 -3.19 12.64 3.03
N TYR A 191 -2.06 12.61 2.35
CA TYR A 191 -1.93 13.00 0.95
C TYR A 191 -1.36 11.84 0.12
N VAL A 192 -2.14 11.36 -0.86
CA VAL A 192 -1.69 10.38 -1.85
C VAL A 192 -1.36 11.09 -3.14
N LEU A 193 -0.17 10.80 -3.65
CA LEU A 193 0.28 11.17 -4.98
C LEU A 193 0.65 9.91 -5.76
N ALA A 194 0.13 9.75 -6.96
CA ALA A 194 0.40 8.57 -7.78
C ALA A 194 0.58 8.91 -9.26
N ARG A 195 1.32 8.08 -10.01
CA ARG A 195 1.28 8.08 -11.47
C ARG A 195 -0.16 7.82 -11.95
N HIS A 196 -0.65 8.59 -12.91
CA HIS A 196 -1.98 8.37 -13.46
C HIS A 196 -2.01 7.12 -14.36
N GLU A 197 -3.06 6.30 -14.26
CA GLU A 197 -3.14 5.00 -14.95
C GLU A 197 -3.21 5.10 -16.48
N LYS A 198 -3.67 6.25 -17.00
CA LYS A 198 -3.75 6.53 -18.44
C LYS A 198 -2.49 7.18 -19.01
N TRP A 199 -1.60 7.71 -18.18
CA TRP A 199 -0.36 8.33 -18.63
C TRP A 199 0.71 7.26 -18.92
N PRO A 200 1.43 7.32 -20.06
CA PRO A 200 1.66 8.50 -20.91
C PRO A 200 0.70 8.64 -22.10
N LYS A 201 -0.23 7.70 -22.31
CA LYS A 201 -1.15 7.73 -23.46
C LYS A 201 -2.13 8.91 -23.44
N ASP A 202 -2.36 9.46 -22.24
CA ASP A 202 -3.19 10.62 -21.99
C ASP A 202 -2.37 11.66 -21.20
N GLU A 203 -1.78 12.61 -21.92
CA GLU A 203 -0.91 13.67 -21.40
C GLU A 203 -1.66 14.67 -20.50
N THR A 204 -3.00 14.68 -20.53
CA THR A 204 -3.79 15.65 -19.75
C THR A 204 -3.69 15.42 -18.23
N HIS A 205 -3.30 14.22 -17.80
CA HIS A 205 -3.17 13.86 -16.39
C HIS A 205 -1.91 13.00 -16.18
N VAL A 206 -0.76 13.61 -15.92
CA VAL A 206 0.49 12.88 -15.62
C VAL A 206 0.39 12.15 -14.26
N ILE A 207 -0.20 12.83 -13.29
CA ILE A 207 -0.33 12.37 -11.91
C ILE A 207 -1.80 12.33 -11.46
N ARG A 208 -2.05 11.61 -10.38
CA ARG A 208 -3.31 11.55 -9.65
C ARG A 208 -3.06 11.87 -8.18
N GLU A 209 -3.82 12.82 -7.64
CA GLU A 209 -3.75 13.18 -6.22
C GLU A 209 -5.09 13.04 -5.49
N ARG A 210 -5.02 12.72 -4.20
CA ARG A 210 -6.16 12.76 -3.26
C ARG A 210 -5.69 13.13 -1.86
N THR A 211 -6.54 13.87 -1.16
CA THR A 211 -6.39 14.11 0.28
C THR A 211 -7.39 13.25 1.04
N VAL A 212 -6.91 12.49 2.00
CA VAL A 212 -7.72 11.75 2.97
C VAL A 212 -7.84 12.61 4.22
N VAL A 213 -9.07 12.85 4.68
CA VAL A 213 -9.33 13.66 5.87
C VAL A 213 -10.16 12.83 6.83
N LEU A 214 -9.77 12.84 8.10
CA LEU A 214 -10.59 12.26 9.16
C LEU A 214 -11.71 13.24 9.52
N ASP A 215 -12.91 12.73 9.77
CA ASP A 215 -14.03 13.56 10.20
C ASP A 215 -13.65 14.44 11.41
N GLN A 216 -13.98 15.74 11.37
CA GLN A 216 -13.62 16.69 12.42
C GLN A 216 -14.29 16.36 13.76
N SER A 217 -15.43 15.66 13.73
CA SER A 217 -16.13 15.17 14.92
C SER A 217 -15.45 13.97 15.58
N MET A 218 -14.49 13.32 14.90
CA MET A 218 -13.78 12.15 15.44
C MET A 218 -12.92 12.52 16.65
N THR A 219 -13.36 12.08 17.82
CA THR A 219 -12.62 12.26 19.08
C THR A 219 -11.52 11.21 19.23
N GLN A 220 -10.56 11.47 20.13
CA GLN A 220 -9.52 10.50 20.49
C GLN A 220 -10.12 9.20 21.07
N ALA A 221 -11.18 9.29 21.87
CA ALA A 221 -11.85 8.13 22.45
C ALA A 221 -12.53 7.25 21.39
N GLN A 222 -13.25 7.86 20.45
CA GLN A 222 -13.84 7.14 19.31
C GLN A 222 -12.78 6.52 18.41
N ALA A 223 -11.66 7.21 18.18
CA ALA A 223 -10.55 6.66 17.42
C ALA A 223 -9.96 5.40 18.10
N LYS A 224 -9.78 5.44 19.43
CA LYS A 224 -9.36 4.26 20.21
C LYS A 224 -10.37 3.11 20.13
N GLU A 225 -11.68 3.41 20.23
CA GLU A 225 -12.72 2.37 20.09
C GLU A 225 -12.68 1.69 18.71
N ARG A 226 -12.52 2.48 17.64
CA ARG A 226 -12.39 1.96 16.26
C ARG A 226 -11.11 1.14 16.09
N LEU A 227 -9.98 1.59 16.66
CA LEU A 227 -8.74 0.83 16.66
C LEU A 227 -8.84 -0.45 17.48
N SER A 228 -9.64 -0.47 18.56
CA SER A 228 -9.88 -1.70 19.32
C SER A 228 -10.53 -2.76 18.43
N LYS A 229 -11.56 -2.41 17.67
CA LYS A 229 -12.21 -3.31 16.72
C LYS A 229 -11.23 -3.83 15.66
N LEU A 230 -10.41 -2.93 15.10
CA LEU A 230 -9.38 -3.32 14.13
C LEU A 230 -8.30 -4.21 14.77
N SER A 231 -7.97 -4.00 16.04
CA SER A 231 -7.03 -4.83 16.80
C SER A 231 -7.60 -6.23 17.04
N ASP A 232 -8.91 -6.34 17.27
CA ASP A 232 -9.59 -7.63 17.37
C ASP A 232 -9.58 -8.37 16.03
N MET A 233 -9.83 -7.67 14.92
CA MET A 233 -9.67 -8.24 13.57
C MET A 233 -8.24 -8.72 13.32
N ALA A 234 -7.23 -7.94 13.72
CA ALA A 234 -5.83 -8.32 13.57
C ALA A 234 -5.50 -9.58 14.40
N ARG A 235 -6.05 -9.70 15.61
CA ARG A 235 -5.92 -10.91 16.43
C ARG A 235 -6.53 -12.12 15.73
N THR A 236 -7.72 -11.96 15.13
CA THR A 236 -8.37 -13.04 14.38
C THR A 236 -7.52 -13.45 13.17
N ALA A 237 -7.04 -12.49 12.38
CA ALA A 237 -6.21 -12.74 11.20
C ALA A 237 -4.85 -13.41 11.53
N LEU A 238 -4.33 -13.21 12.75
CA LEU A 238 -3.11 -13.87 13.22
C LEU A 238 -3.29 -15.35 13.58
N VAL A 239 -4.52 -15.83 13.76
CA VAL A 239 -4.78 -17.23 14.18
C VAL A 239 -5.70 -17.98 13.24
N SER A 240 -6.39 -17.28 12.34
CA SER A 240 -7.34 -17.85 11.39
C SER A 240 -7.25 -17.14 10.04
N PRO A 241 -7.50 -17.85 8.93
CA PRO A 241 -7.49 -17.26 7.60
C PRO A 241 -8.73 -16.39 7.35
N CYS A 242 -8.53 -15.08 7.30
CA CYS A 242 -9.56 -14.10 6.95
C CYS A 242 -9.50 -13.78 5.45
N ALA A 243 -10.12 -14.60 4.62
CA ALA A 243 -10.15 -14.45 3.16
C ALA A 243 -11.31 -13.58 2.67
N SER A 244 -11.14 -12.92 1.52
CA SER A 244 -12.18 -12.09 0.89
C SER A 244 -12.87 -12.75 -0.30
N PHE A 245 -12.21 -13.71 -0.96
CA PHE A 245 -12.68 -14.38 -2.18
C PHE A 245 -13.18 -13.36 -3.22
N GLY A 246 -12.27 -12.47 -3.63
CA GLY A 246 -12.60 -11.39 -4.56
C GLY A 246 -13.55 -10.38 -3.95
N LYS A 247 -14.78 -10.28 -4.49
CA LYS A 247 -15.80 -9.35 -4.01
C LYS A 247 -16.72 -9.96 -2.95
N THR A 248 -16.64 -11.26 -2.71
CA THR A 248 -17.56 -12.02 -1.86
C THR A 248 -17.74 -11.38 -0.49
N ALA A 249 -16.65 -11.07 0.21
CA ALA A 249 -16.70 -10.48 1.55
C ALA A 249 -17.28 -9.05 1.62
N THR A 250 -17.53 -8.42 0.47
CA THR A 250 -18.14 -7.07 0.37
C THR A 250 -19.48 -7.07 -0.37
N ALA A 251 -19.92 -8.23 -0.86
CA ALA A 251 -21.18 -8.38 -1.57
C ALA A 251 -22.35 -8.32 -0.59
N ALA A 252 -23.56 -8.03 -1.10
CA ALA A 252 -24.77 -8.21 -0.30
C ALA A 252 -24.98 -9.70 0.00
N ASP A 253 -25.56 -10.04 1.15
CA ASP A 253 -25.75 -11.43 1.61
C ASP A 253 -26.37 -12.34 0.54
N GLU A 254 -27.34 -11.83 -0.23
CA GLU A 254 -28.02 -12.57 -1.30
C GLU A 254 -27.16 -12.82 -2.55
N GLU A 255 -26.06 -12.07 -2.72
CA GLU A 255 -25.13 -12.14 -3.85
C GLU A 255 -23.83 -12.88 -3.48
N MET A 256 -23.54 -13.08 -2.19
CA MET A 256 -22.26 -13.63 -1.73
C MET A 256 -21.95 -15.00 -2.36
N ALA A 257 -22.90 -15.93 -2.36
CA ALA A 257 -22.67 -17.26 -2.93
C ALA A 257 -22.34 -17.19 -4.43
N ASN A 258 -23.01 -16.32 -5.17
CA ASN A 258 -22.74 -16.13 -6.60
C ASN A 258 -21.37 -15.47 -6.84
N GLU A 259 -21.00 -14.44 -6.08
CA GLU A 259 -19.68 -13.80 -6.20
C GLU A 259 -18.55 -14.75 -5.81
N PHE A 260 -18.80 -15.64 -4.84
CA PHE A 260 -17.86 -16.70 -4.46
C PHE A 260 -17.63 -17.67 -5.61
N ASP A 261 -18.70 -18.21 -6.19
CA ASP A 261 -18.63 -19.15 -7.31
C ASP A 261 -17.92 -18.53 -8.52
N VAL A 262 -18.23 -17.25 -8.80
CA VAL A 262 -17.57 -16.47 -9.87
C VAL A 262 -16.06 -16.36 -9.61
N PHE A 263 -15.65 -16.07 -8.38
CA PHE A 263 -14.23 -15.94 -8.05
C PHE A 263 -13.52 -17.29 -8.10
N VAL A 264 -14.06 -18.33 -7.47
CA VAL A 264 -13.46 -19.69 -7.42
C VAL A 264 -13.35 -20.30 -8.82
N SER A 265 -14.30 -20.00 -9.71
CA SER A 265 -14.28 -20.46 -11.11
C SER A 265 -13.36 -19.64 -12.02
N SER A 266 -12.75 -18.56 -11.52
CA SER A 266 -11.88 -17.69 -12.31
C SER A 266 -10.45 -18.22 -12.42
N ASP A 267 -9.78 -17.88 -13.52
CA ASP A 267 -8.36 -18.24 -13.72
C ASP A 267 -7.45 -17.65 -12.62
N ASP A 268 -7.85 -16.52 -12.03
CA ASP A 268 -7.09 -15.82 -11.00
C ASP A 268 -7.04 -16.60 -9.68
N PHE A 269 -8.07 -17.40 -9.37
CA PHE A 269 -8.16 -18.17 -8.12
C PHE A 269 -6.94 -19.09 -7.92
N HIS A 270 -6.51 -19.82 -8.96
CA HIS A 270 -5.38 -20.74 -8.88
C HIS A 270 -4.03 -20.08 -8.59
N THR A 271 -3.95 -18.76 -8.71
CA THR A 271 -2.76 -17.97 -8.41
C THR A 271 -2.88 -17.17 -7.13
N SER A 272 -4.01 -17.23 -6.44
CA SER A 272 -4.30 -16.45 -5.25
C SER A 272 -3.89 -17.17 -3.95
N ASP A 273 -3.78 -16.40 -2.87
CA ASP A 273 -3.50 -16.94 -1.54
C ASP A 273 -4.70 -17.73 -0.98
N GLU A 274 -5.93 -17.44 -1.44
CA GLU A 274 -7.12 -18.23 -1.12
C GLU A 274 -6.97 -19.68 -1.61
N PHE A 275 -6.43 -19.91 -2.80
CA PHE A 275 -6.19 -21.28 -3.28
C PHE A 275 -5.14 -22.00 -2.44
N LEU A 276 -4.10 -21.30 -1.98
CA LEU A 276 -3.07 -21.87 -1.11
C LEU A 276 -3.66 -22.34 0.24
N VAL A 277 -4.60 -21.58 0.78
CA VAL A 277 -5.18 -21.84 2.10
C VAL A 277 -6.38 -22.80 2.05
N PHE A 278 -7.25 -22.64 1.06
CA PHE A 278 -8.54 -23.35 0.99
C PHE A 278 -8.57 -24.46 -0.08
N GLY A 279 -7.51 -24.63 -0.87
CA GLY A 279 -7.38 -25.68 -1.87
C GLY A 279 -8.19 -25.41 -3.14
N SER A 280 -8.30 -26.44 -4.00
CA SER A 280 -8.81 -26.28 -5.37
C SER A 280 -10.32 -26.26 -5.50
N ASN A 281 -11.06 -26.64 -4.46
CA ASN A 281 -12.53 -26.72 -4.49
C ASN A 281 -13.10 -26.33 -3.12
N PRO A 282 -12.93 -25.06 -2.71
CA PRO A 282 -13.48 -24.58 -1.45
C PRO A 282 -15.01 -24.54 -1.53
N ASP A 283 -15.68 -24.92 -0.43
CA ASP A 283 -17.13 -24.87 -0.33
C ASP A 283 -17.57 -23.54 0.32
N PHE A 284 -18.58 -22.90 -0.23
CA PHE A 284 -19.06 -21.61 0.26
C PHE A 284 -19.55 -21.69 1.72
N GLU A 285 -20.30 -22.74 2.06
CA GLU A 285 -20.85 -22.92 3.40
C GLU A 285 -19.76 -23.22 4.42
N ASP A 286 -18.69 -23.91 4.03
CA ASP A 286 -17.53 -24.14 4.89
C ASP A 286 -16.72 -22.85 5.13
N VAL A 287 -16.53 -22.04 4.09
CA VAL A 287 -15.74 -20.80 4.14
C VAL A 287 -16.51 -19.67 4.85
N PHE A 288 -17.79 -19.50 4.57
CA PHE A 288 -18.63 -18.41 5.06
C PHE A 288 -19.69 -18.87 6.07
N HIS A 289 -19.48 -20.01 6.76
CA HIS A 289 -20.35 -20.40 7.88
C HIS A 289 -20.43 -19.28 8.93
N ALA A 290 -21.54 -19.15 9.64
CA ALA A 290 -21.74 -18.18 10.74
C ALA A 290 -20.72 -18.26 11.91
N LYS A 291 -19.82 -19.24 11.90
CA LYS A 291 -18.72 -19.42 12.88
C LYS A 291 -17.34 -19.25 12.24
N SER A 292 -17.30 -18.93 10.96
CA SER A 292 -16.06 -18.71 10.21
C SER A 292 -15.39 -17.44 10.68
N ALA A 293 -14.07 -17.49 10.74
CA ALA A 293 -13.23 -16.31 11.00
C ALA A 293 -13.30 -15.28 9.86
N VAL A 294 -13.86 -15.64 8.70
CA VAL A 294 -14.10 -14.73 7.58
C VAL A 294 -15.23 -13.75 7.89
N LEU A 295 -16.22 -14.16 8.67
CA LEU A 295 -17.39 -13.35 9.06
C LEU A 295 -17.27 -12.69 10.45
N ALA A 296 -16.16 -12.95 11.17
CA ALA A 296 -15.97 -12.57 12.57
C ALA A 296 -15.37 -11.16 12.76
#